data_AF-A0A6G1G6A7-F1
#
_entry.id   AF-A0A6G1G6A7-F1
#
_cell.length_a   1.000
_cell.length_b   1.000
_cell.length_c   1.000
_cell.angle_alpha   90.00
_cell.angle_beta   90.00
_cell.angle_gamma   90.00
#
_symmetry.space_group_name_H-M   'P 1'
#
loop_
_entity.id
_entity.type
_entity.pdbx_description
1 polymer ?
#
loop_
_entity_poly.entity_id
_entity_poly.type
_entity_poly.pdbx_seq_one_letter_code
_entity_poly.pdbx_strand_id
1 'polypeptide(L)'
;SRRDIQKCAECLRGWLQKLSAGAVGAHDCKQIIQVYHSHTTPNDKNAIYDQFSKADSKIRIMVATESLGTGVDLSDVTRVVQYGFPLERLLCVLIQRFGRAARMAGIKGEAIFLVESWAIGDRILSTRPALLSRTQTPSCLRRPSNTSRLAQSYSADPGVGGDILDDESDIAVDAIKYDIPGEQHRRKTERERRTDLHDDCPALFNLVNRSACLRRILMDWLQESLSDPASRLPAPEPQECCNVCNPDLARAVPFPWDTTTGLRKPQTGTASGAFYNRLTLWGDNVVNSAHRMMKPELSARLFAPKEE
;
A
#
# COMPACT_ATOMS: atom_id res chain seq x y z
N SER A 1 -0.40 3.57 -10.62
CA SER A 1 -0.75 3.63 -12.06
C SER A 1 -0.46 2.30 -12.76
N ARG A 2 -0.94 2.08 -14.00
CA ARG A 2 -0.63 0.89 -14.82
C ARG A 2 0.88 0.64 -14.94
N ARG A 3 1.64 1.72 -15.18
CA ARG A 3 3.10 1.70 -15.29
C ARG A 3 3.74 1.20 -14.00
N ASP A 4 3.22 1.58 -12.84
CA ASP A 4 3.80 1.20 -11.54
C ASP A 4 3.59 -0.28 -11.24
N ILE A 5 2.43 -0.84 -11.60
CA ILE A 5 2.17 -2.27 -11.44
C ILE A 5 3.07 -3.09 -12.36
N GLN A 6 3.23 -2.66 -13.60
CA GLN A 6 4.11 -3.34 -14.55
C GLN A 6 5.57 -3.31 -14.05
N LYS A 7 6.05 -2.14 -13.60
CA LYS A 7 7.37 -2.00 -12.97
C LYS A 7 7.52 -2.89 -11.74
N CYS A 8 6.51 -2.93 -10.86
CA CYS A 8 6.51 -3.79 -9.68
C CYS A 8 6.64 -5.26 -10.07
N ALA A 9 5.84 -5.74 -11.02
CA ALA A 9 5.91 -7.11 -11.50
C ALA A 9 7.27 -7.45 -12.14
N GLU A 10 7.85 -6.53 -12.92
CA GLU A 10 9.18 -6.69 -13.49
C GLU A 10 10.27 -6.76 -12.42
N CYS A 11 10.21 -5.91 -11.40
CA CYS A 11 11.11 -5.97 -10.24
C CYS A 11 11.00 -7.31 -9.51
N LEU A 12 9.78 -7.78 -9.23
CA LEU A 12 9.54 -9.06 -8.57
C LEU A 12 10.07 -10.24 -9.41
N ARG A 13 9.87 -10.21 -10.73
CA ARG A 13 10.42 -11.23 -11.65
C ARG A 13 11.95 -11.22 -11.64
N GLY A 14 12.56 -10.05 -11.68
CA GLY A 14 14.02 -9.91 -11.57
C GLY A 14 14.57 -10.43 -10.25
N TRP A 15 13.87 -10.19 -9.13
CA TRP A 15 14.24 -10.75 -7.83
C TRP A 15 14.08 -12.27 -7.80
N LEU A 16 13.00 -12.82 -8.36
CA LEU A 16 12.79 -14.27 -8.43
C LEU A 16 13.91 -14.98 -9.21
N GLN A 17 14.34 -14.41 -10.34
CA GLN A 17 15.46 -14.93 -11.12
C GLN A 17 16.77 -14.92 -10.31
N LYS A 18 17.06 -13.81 -9.62
CA LYS A 18 18.27 -13.67 -8.80
C LYS A 18 18.27 -14.65 -7.63
N LEU A 19 17.16 -14.72 -6.88
CA LEU A 19 17.02 -15.59 -5.72
C LEU A 19 17.04 -17.08 -6.08
N SER A 20 16.57 -17.44 -7.28
CA SER A 20 16.65 -18.80 -7.79
C SER A 20 18.00 -19.14 -8.43
N ALA A 21 18.99 -18.24 -8.37
CA ALA A 21 20.28 -18.39 -9.05
C ALA A 21 20.14 -18.73 -10.56
N GLY A 22 19.08 -18.22 -11.21
CA GLY A 22 18.77 -18.49 -12.61
C GLY A 22 18.08 -19.83 -12.89
N ALA A 23 17.76 -20.64 -11.87
CA ALA A 23 17.04 -21.91 -12.04
C ALA A 23 15.63 -21.71 -12.60
N VAL A 24 15.01 -20.55 -12.35
CA VAL A 24 13.73 -20.17 -12.93
C VAL A 24 13.96 -19.27 -14.13
N GLY A 25 13.56 -19.75 -15.32
CA GLY A 25 13.70 -18.99 -16.56
C GLY A 25 12.84 -17.73 -16.60
N ALA A 26 13.14 -16.81 -17.53
CA ALA A 26 12.36 -15.59 -17.72
C ALA A 26 10.90 -15.85 -18.09
N HIS A 27 10.65 -16.91 -18.86
CA HIS A 27 9.30 -17.34 -19.22
C HIS A 27 8.51 -17.81 -18.00
N ASP A 28 9.12 -18.68 -17.17
CA ASP A 28 8.50 -19.18 -15.95
C ASP A 28 8.22 -18.07 -14.94
N CYS A 29 9.12 -17.09 -14.80
CA CYS A 29 8.89 -15.92 -13.94
C CYS A 29 7.64 -15.13 -14.36
N LYS A 30 7.36 -15.02 -15.67
CA LYS A 30 6.14 -14.38 -16.17
C LYS A 30 4.90 -15.23 -15.92
N GLN A 31 5.01 -16.56 -15.95
CA GLN A 31 3.91 -17.45 -15.59
C GLN A 31 3.61 -17.44 -14.08
N ILE A 32 4.65 -17.29 -13.24
CA ILE A 32 4.52 -17.26 -11.78
C ILE A 32 3.95 -15.94 -11.27
N ILE A 33 4.40 -14.82 -11.85
CA ILE A 33 4.01 -13.47 -11.44
C ILE A 33 3.21 -12.83 -12.57
N GLN A 34 1.90 -12.66 -12.34
CA GLN A 34 0.98 -12.09 -13.33
C GLN A 34 0.44 -10.73 -12.88
N VAL A 35 0.15 -9.88 -13.87
CA VAL A 35 -0.41 -8.54 -13.68
C VAL A 35 -1.88 -8.56 -14.02
N TYR A 36 -2.69 -7.94 -13.17
CA TYR A 36 -4.13 -7.80 -13.38
C TYR A 36 -4.57 -6.35 -13.20
N HIS A 37 -5.19 -5.74 -14.20
CA HIS A 37 -5.73 -4.38 -14.12
C HIS A 37 -6.98 -4.20 -15.01
N SER A 38 -7.63 -3.04 -14.91
CA SER A 38 -8.84 -2.70 -15.68
C SER A 38 -8.68 -2.89 -17.19
N HIS A 39 -7.56 -2.48 -17.78
CA HIS A 39 -7.30 -2.61 -19.23
C HIS A 39 -6.82 -4.01 -19.68
N THR A 40 -6.76 -5.00 -18.79
CA THR A 40 -6.53 -6.39 -19.23
C THR A 40 -7.76 -6.83 -20.01
N THR A 41 -7.58 -7.49 -21.16
CA THR A 41 -8.73 -7.90 -21.98
C THR A 41 -9.65 -8.83 -21.17
N PRO A 42 -10.99 -8.80 -21.37
CA PRO A 42 -11.90 -9.64 -20.60
C PRO A 42 -11.56 -11.14 -20.67
N ASN A 43 -11.14 -11.60 -21.85
CA ASN A 43 -10.70 -12.98 -22.05
C ASN A 43 -9.45 -13.30 -21.23
N ASP A 44 -8.45 -12.40 -21.23
CA ASP A 44 -7.24 -12.58 -20.44
C ASP A 44 -7.53 -12.49 -18.93
N LYS A 45 -8.46 -11.63 -18.50
CA LYS A 45 -8.89 -11.53 -17.09
C LYS A 45 -9.45 -12.87 -16.61
N ASN A 46 -10.36 -13.46 -17.38
CA ASN A 46 -10.97 -14.74 -17.04
C ASN A 46 -9.91 -15.85 -17.05
N ALA A 47 -9.05 -15.91 -18.07
CA ALA A 47 -8.00 -16.91 -18.17
C ALA A 47 -6.98 -16.82 -17.01
N ILE A 48 -6.55 -15.60 -16.64
CA ILE A 48 -5.64 -15.37 -15.51
C ILE A 48 -6.32 -15.77 -14.20
N TYR A 49 -7.57 -15.40 -14.03
CA TYR A 49 -8.36 -15.73 -12.85
C TYR A 49 -8.56 -17.24 -12.69
N ASP A 50 -9.09 -17.91 -13.72
CA ASP A 50 -9.32 -19.35 -13.73
C ASP A 50 -8.02 -20.11 -13.49
N GLN A 51 -6.91 -19.62 -14.05
CA GLN A 51 -5.61 -20.24 -13.81
C GLN A 51 -5.12 -19.98 -12.39
N PHE A 52 -5.33 -18.79 -11.81
CA PHE A 52 -4.88 -18.47 -10.45
C PHE A 52 -5.66 -19.22 -9.37
N SER A 53 -6.94 -19.52 -9.60
CA SER A 53 -7.80 -20.24 -8.65
C SER A 53 -7.50 -21.75 -8.58
N LYS A 54 -6.69 -22.31 -9.48
CA LYS A 54 -6.33 -23.73 -9.46
C LYS A 54 -5.25 -24.03 -8.43
N ALA A 55 -5.41 -25.13 -7.68
CA ALA A 55 -4.42 -25.58 -6.70
C ALA A 55 -3.06 -25.92 -7.33
N ASP A 56 -3.04 -26.43 -8.56
CA ASP A 56 -1.84 -26.75 -9.34
C ASP A 56 -1.36 -25.58 -10.21
N SER A 57 -1.83 -24.36 -9.93
CA SER A 57 -1.47 -23.19 -10.72
C SER A 57 0.03 -22.91 -10.71
N LYS A 58 0.52 -22.54 -11.89
CA LYS A 58 1.83 -21.89 -12.04
C LYS A 58 1.81 -20.46 -11.51
N ILE A 59 0.66 -19.76 -11.55
CA ILE A 59 0.54 -18.40 -11.05
C ILE A 59 0.53 -18.46 -9.53
N ARG A 60 1.52 -17.82 -8.89
CA ARG A 60 1.65 -17.77 -7.43
C ARG A 60 1.52 -16.36 -6.87
N ILE A 61 1.77 -15.35 -7.70
CA ILE A 61 1.68 -13.95 -7.30
C ILE A 61 0.89 -13.19 -8.35
N MET A 62 -0.21 -12.58 -7.93
CA MET A 62 -0.99 -11.66 -8.74
C MET A 62 -0.79 -10.23 -8.23
N VAL A 63 -0.31 -9.35 -9.11
CA VAL A 63 -0.13 -7.93 -8.82
C VAL A 63 -1.30 -7.17 -9.44
N ALA A 64 -2.10 -6.51 -8.61
CA ALA A 64 -3.34 -5.88 -9.04
C ALA A 64 -3.56 -4.46 -8.53
N THR A 65 -4.24 -3.63 -9.34
CA THR A 65 -4.77 -2.32 -8.92
C THR A 65 -6.05 -2.48 -8.12
N GLU A 66 -6.47 -1.38 -7.48
CA GLU A 66 -7.78 -1.19 -6.87
C GLU A 66 -8.98 -1.61 -7.73
N SER A 67 -8.85 -1.62 -9.06
CA SER A 67 -9.86 -2.14 -10.01
C SER A 67 -10.21 -3.62 -9.82
N LEU A 68 -9.49 -4.37 -8.98
CA LEU A 68 -9.87 -5.71 -8.53
C LEU A 68 -10.97 -5.66 -7.42
N GLY A 69 -11.34 -4.47 -6.96
CA GLY A 69 -12.05 -4.17 -5.71
C GLY A 69 -13.46 -4.76 -5.57
N THR A 70 -14.19 -4.95 -6.67
CA THR A 70 -15.58 -5.39 -6.63
C THR A 70 -15.81 -6.44 -7.74
N GLY A 71 -16.06 -7.70 -7.36
CA GLY A 71 -16.54 -8.73 -8.29
C GLY A 71 -15.63 -9.95 -8.53
N VAL A 72 -14.42 -9.97 -7.97
CA VAL A 72 -13.49 -11.11 -8.14
C VAL A 72 -13.37 -11.89 -6.83
N ASP A 73 -13.81 -13.15 -6.83
CA ASP A 73 -13.76 -14.03 -5.66
C ASP A 73 -12.53 -14.95 -5.69
N LEU A 74 -11.45 -14.52 -5.05
CA LEU A 74 -10.23 -15.33 -4.98
C LEU A 74 -10.32 -16.27 -3.78
N SER A 75 -10.66 -17.54 -4.01
CA SER A 75 -10.96 -18.47 -2.90
C SER A 75 -9.73 -18.95 -2.11
N ASP A 76 -8.52 -18.91 -2.68
CA ASP A 76 -7.36 -19.66 -2.14
C ASP A 76 -6.16 -18.76 -1.77
N VAL A 77 -6.39 -17.47 -1.54
CA VAL A 77 -5.29 -16.53 -1.27
C VAL A 77 -4.78 -16.70 0.17
N THR A 78 -3.55 -17.16 0.34
CA THR A 78 -2.92 -17.26 1.67
C THR A 78 -2.35 -15.94 2.17
N ARG A 79 -1.99 -15.02 1.27
CA ARG A 79 -1.36 -13.75 1.63
C ARG A 79 -1.83 -12.60 0.77
N VAL A 80 -2.20 -11.50 1.42
CA VAL A 80 -2.47 -10.21 0.78
C VAL A 80 -1.40 -9.21 1.20
N VAL A 81 -0.78 -8.56 0.23
CA VAL A 81 0.16 -7.46 0.47
C VAL A 81 -0.46 -6.17 -0.07
N GLN A 82 -0.81 -5.26 0.84
CA GLN A 82 -1.26 -3.92 0.48
C GLN A 82 -0.05 -2.97 0.50
N TYR A 83 0.24 -2.37 -0.65
CA TYR A 83 1.27 -1.33 -0.77
C TYR A 83 0.64 0.05 -0.78
N GLY A 84 1.03 0.90 0.17
CA GLY A 84 0.52 2.25 0.35
C GLY A 84 -0.94 2.28 0.77
N PHE A 85 -1.43 3.48 1.07
CA PHE A 85 -2.84 3.68 1.42
C PHE A 85 -3.76 3.45 0.21
N PRO A 86 -5.00 2.94 0.42
CA PRO A 86 -6.02 2.96 -0.63
C PRO A 86 -6.39 4.40 -0.98
N LEU A 87 -7.09 4.59 -2.11
CA LEU A 87 -7.69 5.88 -2.42
C LEU A 87 -8.53 6.38 -1.23
N GLU A 88 -8.43 7.68 -0.99
CA GLU A 88 -9.13 8.37 0.11
C GLU A 88 -8.81 7.85 1.52
N ARG A 89 -7.79 6.98 1.68
CA ARG A 89 -7.37 6.41 2.99
C ARG A 89 -8.52 5.73 3.73
N LEU A 90 -9.44 5.11 3.00
CA LEU A 90 -10.61 4.45 3.57
C LEU A 90 -10.23 3.13 4.24
N LEU A 91 -10.45 3.05 5.56
CA LEU A 91 -10.18 1.83 6.34
C LEU A 91 -11.06 0.64 5.91
N CYS A 92 -12.31 0.89 5.50
CA CYS A 92 -13.19 -0.18 4.99
C CYS A 92 -12.60 -0.87 3.76
N VAL A 93 -11.96 -0.12 2.86
CA VAL A 93 -11.31 -0.68 1.66
C VAL A 93 -10.13 -1.58 2.06
N LEU A 94 -9.34 -1.19 3.07
CA LEU A 94 -8.28 -2.03 3.62
C LEU A 94 -8.83 -3.33 4.20
N ILE A 95 -9.88 -3.26 5.03
CA ILE A 95 -10.51 -4.44 5.63
C ILE A 95 -11.01 -5.40 4.56
N GLN A 96 -11.69 -4.89 3.53
CA GLN A 96 -12.15 -5.69 2.40
C GLN A 96 -11.00 -6.37 1.65
N ARG A 97 -9.88 -5.67 1.46
CA ARG A 97 -8.68 -6.22 0.81
C ARG A 97 -8.03 -7.30 1.67
N PHE A 98 -7.87 -7.08 2.98
CA PHE A 98 -7.33 -8.07 3.90
C PHE A 98 -8.22 -9.31 3.99
N GLY A 99 -9.55 -9.13 3.98
CA GLY A 99 -10.54 -10.21 3.96
C GLY A 99 -10.60 -11.02 2.65
N ARG A 100 -9.72 -10.75 1.68
CA ARG A 100 -9.50 -11.65 0.53
C ARG A 100 -8.56 -12.79 0.87
N ALA A 101 -7.75 -12.66 1.92
CA ALA A 101 -6.95 -13.77 2.41
C ALA A 101 -7.86 -14.78 3.12
N ALA A 102 -7.59 -16.08 2.90
CA ALA A 102 -8.19 -17.21 3.60
C ALA A 102 -9.73 -17.21 3.64
N ARG A 103 -10.36 -17.10 2.46
CA ARG A 103 -11.83 -17.23 2.33
C ARG A 103 -12.35 -18.64 2.54
N MET A 104 -11.58 -19.65 2.18
CA MET A 104 -11.96 -21.04 2.43
C MET A 104 -11.77 -21.44 3.89
N ALA A 105 -12.70 -22.25 4.40
CA ALA A 105 -12.66 -22.79 5.75
C ALA A 105 -11.37 -23.61 5.97
N GLY A 106 -10.72 -23.37 7.12
CA GLY A 106 -9.51 -24.10 7.53
C GLY A 106 -8.19 -23.57 6.96
N ILE A 107 -8.22 -22.54 6.10
CA ILE A 107 -7.01 -21.84 5.66
C ILE A 107 -6.71 -20.68 6.61
N LYS A 108 -5.42 -20.47 6.92
CA LYS A 108 -4.94 -19.28 7.63
C LYS A 108 -4.39 -18.28 6.63
N GLY A 109 -4.80 -17.03 6.77
CA GLY A 109 -4.44 -15.93 5.89
C GLY A 109 -3.52 -14.93 6.57
N GLU A 110 -2.62 -14.32 5.81
CA GLU A 110 -1.76 -13.23 6.28
C GLU A 110 -2.03 -11.96 5.48
N ALA A 111 -2.22 -10.84 6.19
CA ALA A 111 -2.31 -9.51 5.60
C ALA A 111 -1.07 -8.69 5.99
N ILE A 112 -0.34 -8.21 4.98
CA ILE A 112 0.82 -7.33 5.15
C ILE A 112 0.47 -5.95 4.63
N PHE A 113 0.56 -4.94 5.49
CA PHE A 113 0.36 -3.55 5.10
C PHE A 113 1.70 -2.81 5.07
N LEU A 114 2.15 -2.47 3.86
CA LEU A 114 3.35 -1.67 3.64
C LEU A 114 2.93 -0.21 3.52
N VAL A 115 3.42 0.62 4.44
CA VAL A 115 3.12 2.05 4.52
C VAL A 115 4.38 2.87 4.37
N GLU A 116 4.21 4.06 3.81
CA GLU A 116 5.28 5.02 3.70
C GLU A 116 5.71 5.55 5.07
N SER A 117 7.00 5.82 5.22
CA SER A 117 7.61 6.19 6.52
C SER A 117 6.98 7.44 7.15
N TRP A 118 6.49 8.39 6.34
CA TRP A 118 5.88 9.62 6.84
C TRP A 118 4.69 9.36 7.75
N ALA A 119 3.96 8.24 7.56
CA ALA A 119 2.73 7.93 8.29
C ALA A 119 2.98 7.40 9.71
N ILE A 120 4.22 7.00 9.99
CA ILE A 120 4.64 6.47 11.30
C ILE A 120 5.22 7.61 12.14
N GLY A 121 4.82 7.69 13.41
CA GLY A 121 5.37 8.61 14.41
C GLY A 121 4.35 9.60 14.95
N ASP A 122 4.86 10.61 15.66
CA ASP A 122 4.01 11.53 16.42
C ASP A 122 3.22 12.49 15.53
N ARG A 123 2.01 12.82 15.98
CA ARG A 123 1.17 13.88 15.39
C ARG A 123 1.26 15.18 16.18
N ILE A 124 0.60 16.23 15.71
CA ILE A 124 0.42 17.47 16.47
C ILE A 124 -0.70 17.22 17.47
N LEU A 125 -0.39 17.26 18.77
CA LEU A 125 -1.40 17.21 19.80
C LEU A 125 -2.04 18.59 19.91
N SER A 126 -3.34 18.69 19.64
CA SER A 126 -4.07 19.91 19.97
C SER A 126 -4.21 19.96 21.49
N THR A 127 -3.37 20.76 22.15
CA THR A 127 -3.58 21.13 23.55
C THR A 127 -4.79 22.06 23.61
N ARG A 128 -6.00 21.54 23.54
CA ARG A 128 -7.17 22.29 23.99
C ARG A 128 -7.14 22.27 25.52
N PRO A 129 -7.05 23.43 26.21
CA PRO A 129 -7.26 23.45 27.65
C PRO A 129 -8.62 22.83 27.93
N ALA A 130 -8.67 21.88 28.87
CA ALA A 130 -9.91 21.24 29.30
C ALA A 130 -10.79 22.28 30.02
N LEU A 131 -11.58 23.04 29.26
CA LEU A 131 -12.62 23.89 29.81
C LEU A 131 -13.90 23.77 28.98
N LEU A 132 -14.89 23.22 29.68
CA LEU A 132 -16.34 23.27 29.47
C LEU A 132 -16.92 22.35 28.39
N SER A 133 -17.56 21.30 28.89
CA SER A 133 -18.57 20.47 28.25
C SER A 133 -19.50 21.29 27.38
N ARG A 134 -19.28 21.25 26.06
CA ARG A 134 -20.31 21.58 25.08
C ARG A 134 -20.75 20.27 24.48
N THR A 135 -21.95 19.83 24.88
CA THR A 135 -22.71 18.75 24.24
C THR A 135 -22.63 18.90 22.73
N GLN A 136 -21.83 18.04 22.10
CA GLN A 136 -21.75 17.90 20.66
C GLN A 136 -22.31 16.53 20.33
N THR A 137 -23.49 16.56 19.71
CA THR A 137 -24.03 15.44 18.95
C THR A 137 -23.02 15.03 17.86
N PRO A 138 -22.92 13.73 17.52
CA PRO A 138 -22.01 13.28 16.50
C PRO A 138 -22.49 13.78 15.13
N SER A 139 -21.75 14.72 14.53
CA SER A 139 -21.96 15.15 13.14
C SER A 139 -21.32 14.15 12.17
N CYS A 140 -21.76 12.90 12.19
CA CYS A 140 -21.60 11.98 11.07
C CYS A 140 -22.93 11.95 10.34
N LEU A 141 -23.18 12.94 9.46
CA LEU A 141 -24.22 12.95 8.42
C LEU A 141 -24.14 14.33 7.73
N ARG A 142 -23.16 14.54 6.86
CA ARG A 142 -23.35 15.53 5.79
C ARG A 142 -24.39 14.93 4.84
N ARG A 143 -25.58 15.51 4.88
CA ARG A 143 -26.68 15.27 3.94
C ARG A 143 -26.13 15.34 2.50
N PRO A 144 -26.36 14.34 1.64
CA PRO A 144 -26.29 14.57 0.21
C PRO A 144 -27.49 15.43 -0.16
N SER A 145 -27.25 16.61 -0.72
CA SER A 145 -28.30 17.36 -1.40
C SER A 145 -28.73 16.54 -2.62
N ASN A 146 -30.02 16.19 -2.67
CA ASN A 146 -30.76 15.59 -3.79
C ASN A 146 -30.22 16.12 -5.14
N THR A 147 -29.82 15.29 -6.09
CA THR A 147 -30.72 14.57 -7.00
C THR A 147 -30.06 13.28 -7.54
N SER A 148 -30.41 12.12 -6.97
CA SER A 148 -30.13 10.83 -7.61
C SER A 148 -31.10 10.63 -8.77
N ARG A 149 -30.61 10.69 -10.01
CA ARG A 149 -31.31 10.18 -11.22
C ARG A 149 -30.91 8.74 -11.53
N LEU A 150 -30.63 7.91 -10.53
CA LEU A 150 -30.26 6.49 -10.73
C LEU A 150 -31.27 5.50 -10.12
N ALA A 151 -32.44 5.96 -9.67
CA ALA A 151 -33.45 5.11 -9.03
C ALA A 151 -34.78 5.02 -9.79
N GLN A 152 -34.80 5.27 -11.11
CA GLN A 152 -35.98 5.07 -11.95
C GLN A 152 -35.61 4.50 -13.32
N SER A 153 -35.28 3.21 -13.37
CA SER A 153 -35.46 2.40 -14.59
C SER A 153 -35.32 0.91 -14.29
N TYR A 154 -36.23 0.36 -13.50
CA TYR A 154 -36.56 -1.07 -13.58
C TYR A 154 -38.07 -1.19 -13.73
N SER A 155 -38.52 -1.25 -14.98
CA SER A 155 -39.80 -1.81 -15.39
C SER A 155 -39.66 -2.31 -16.83
N ALA A 156 -39.62 -3.64 -16.97
CA ALA A 156 -39.95 -4.51 -18.11
C ALA A 156 -39.55 -4.13 -19.56
N ASP A 157 -38.58 -4.90 -20.11
CA ASP A 157 -38.44 -5.60 -21.42
C ASP A 157 -39.14 -5.10 -22.72
N PRO A 158 -38.76 -5.58 -23.94
CA PRO A 158 -37.45 -5.93 -24.51
C PRO A 158 -37.18 -5.26 -25.90
N GLY A 159 -35.90 -5.20 -26.31
CA GLY A 159 -35.53 -5.24 -27.74
C GLY A 159 -34.91 -3.99 -28.38
N VAL A 160 -34.07 -4.27 -29.38
CA VAL A 160 -33.38 -3.41 -30.36
C VAL A 160 -31.98 -2.94 -29.95
N GLY A 161 -31.01 -3.42 -30.71
CA GLY A 161 -29.58 -3.15 -30.56
C GLY A 161 -29.19 -1.72 -30.92
N GLY A 162 -28.08 -1.31 -30.32
CA GLY A 162 -27.35 -0.10 -30.65
C GLY A 162 -25.98 -0.20 -29.98
N ASP A 163 -24.93 -0.21 -30.80
CA ASP A 163 -23.54 -0.21 -30.36
C ASP A 163 -23.27 1.04 -29.50
N ILE A 164 -22.82 0.83 -28.26
CA ILE A 164 -22.30 1.91 -27.40
C ILE A 164 -20.78 1.79 -27.40
N LEU A 165 -20.14 2.76 -28.05
CA LEU A 165 -18.71 3.02 -27.96
C LEU A 165 -18.43 3.67 -26.60
N ASP A 166 -17.83 2.91 -25.68
CA ASP A 166 -17.30 3.45 -24.43
C ASP A 166 -15.97 4.18 -24.71
N ASP A 167 -16.07 5.49 -24.96
CA ASP A 167 -14.94 6.41 -24.92
C ASP A 167 -14.74 6.88 -23.48
N GLU A 168 -14.03 6.09 -22.68
CA GLU A 168 -13.52 6.51 -21.36
C GLU A 168 -12.06 6.92 -21.51
N SER A 169 -11.87 8.23 -21.66
CA SER A 169 -10.55 8.87 -21.66
C SER A 169 -9.76 8.54 -20.39
N ASP A 170 -8.54 8.04 -20.57
CA ASP A 170 -7.54 7.80 -19.53
C ASP A 170 -7.23 9.10 -18.78
N ILE A 171 -7.87 9.33 -17.62
CA ILE A 171 -7.47 10.42 -16.72
C ILE A 171 -6.14 10.03 -16.07
N ALA A 172 -5.08 10.61 -16.62
CA ALA A 172 -3.77 10.71 -16.01
C ALA A 172 -3.90 11.22 -14.57
N VAL A 173 -3.09 10.66 -13.68
CA VAL A 173 -3.03 11.02 -12.27
C VAL A 173 -2.40 12.41 -12.14
N ASP A 174 -3.18 13.44 -12.43
CA ASP A 174 -2.96 14.79 -11.95
C ASP A 174 -4.25 15.20 -11.24
N ALA A 175 -4.10 15.57 -9.96
CA ALA A 175 -5.21 16.06 -9.16
C ALA A 175 -5.95 17.17 -9.94
N ILE A 176 -7.24 16.97 -10.20
CA ILE A 176 -8.12 18.04 -10.68
C ILE A 176 -8.15 19.10 -9.57
N LYS A 177 -7.28 20.09 -9.71
CA LYS A 177 -7.36 21.34 -8.96
C LYS A 177 -8.56 22.09 -9.51
N TYR A 178 -9.61 22.21 -8.71
CA TYR A 178 -10.50 23.36 -8.86
C TYR A 178 -9.66 24.59 -8.49
N ASP A 179 -9.16 25.28 -9.50
CA ASP A 179 -8.39 26.52 -9.34
C ASP A 179 -9.31 27.61 -8.76
N ILE A 180 -9.35 27.67 -7.43
CA ILE A 180 -9.65 28.92 -6.72
C ILE A 180 -8.36 29.74 -6.79
N PRO A 181 -8.34 30.92 -7.44
CA PRO A 181 -7.11 31.70 -7.56
C PRO A 181 -6.75 32.27 -6.18
N GLY A 182 -5.67 31.78 -5.55
CA GLY A 182 -5.06 32.53 -4.44
C GLY A 182 -4.30 31.77 -3.35
N GLU A 183 -4.36 30.45 -3.24
CA GLU A 183 -3.62 29.76 -2.16
C GLU A 183 -2.34 29.09 -2.67
N GLN A 184 -1.19 29.71 -2.37
CA GLN A 184 0.10 29.04 -2.39
C GLN A 184 0.10 27.97 -1.30
N HIS A 185 -0.45 26.80 -1.60
CA HIS A 185 -0.54 25.69 -0.65
C HIS A 185 0.89 25.24 -0.28
N ARG A 186 1.35 25.64 0.90
CA ARG A 186 2.61 25.15 1.49
C ARG A 186 2.58 23.63 1.52
N ARG A 187 3.67 22.97 1.09
CA ARG A 187 3.83 21.52 1.28
C ARG A 187 3.70 21.22 2.79
N LYS A 188 2.76 20.33 3.14
CA LYS A 188 2.53 19.92 4.54
C LYS A 188 3.75 19.15 5.05
N THR A 189 4.15 19.41 6.29
CA THR A 189 5.17 18.62 6.98
C THR A 189 4.66 17.19 7.23
N GLU A 190 5.55 16.21 7.41
CA GLU A 190 5.14 14.83 7.73
C GLU A 190 4.27 14.77 9.00
N ARG A 191 4.60 15.60 9.99
CA ARG A 191 3.82 15.70 11.23
C ARG A 191 2.41 16.24 10.99
N GLU A 192 2.24 17.23 10.11
CA GLU A 192 0.92 17.74 9.71
C GLU A 192 0.14 16.66 8.94
N ARG A 193 0.79 15.94 8.02
CA ARG A 193 0.16 14.83 7.29
C ARG A 193 -0.31 13.71 8.21
N ARG A 194 0.43 13.41 9.28
CA ARG A 194 0.03 12.45 10.33
C ARG A 194 -1.14 12.95 11.16
N THR A 195 -1.20 14.24 11.44
CA THR A 195 -2.37 14.86 12.09
C THR A 195 -3.60 14.74 11.20
N ASP A 196 -3.49 15.07 9.91
CA ASP A 196 -4.58 14.88 8.95
C ASP A 196 -5.04 13.42 8.92
N LEU A 197 -4.10 12.46 8.83
CA LEU A 197 -4.42 11.03 8.84
C LEU A 197 -5.22 10.60 10.09
N HIS A 198 -4.84 11.13 11.25
CA HIS A 198 -5.55 10.88 12.50
C HIS A 198 -6.93 11.54 12.50
N ASP A 199 -7.04 12.78 12.03
CA ASP A 199 -8.29 13.53 12.04
C ASP A 199 -9.31 12.98 11.03
N ASP A 200 -8.82 12.51 9.87
CA ASP A 200 -9.61 11.83 8.84
C ASP A 200 -10.11 10.46 9.34
N CYS A 201 -9.21 9.66 9.92
CA CYS A 201 -9.53 8.32 10.42
C CYS A 201 -8.62 7.91 11.59
N PRO A 202 -9.05 8.12 12.85
CA PRO A 202 -8.25 7.77 14.02
C PRO A 202 -7.87 6.28 14.07
N ALA A 203 -8.79 5.41 13.65
CA ALA A 203 -8.55 3.96 13.61
C ALA A 203 -7.44 3.58 12.63
N LEU A 204 -7.40 4.20 11.44
CA LEU A 204 -6.33 3.96 10.47
C LEU A 204 -4.97 4.47 10.98
N PHE A 205 -4.93 5.66 11.58
CA PHE A 205 -3.72 6.18 12.21
C PHE A 205 -3.20 5.22 13.29
N ASN A 206 -4.10 4.74 14.15
CA ASN A 206 -3.78 3.81 15.23
C ASN A 206 -3.32 2.44 14.73
N LEU A 207 -3.90 1.95 13.62
CA LEU A 207 -3.51 0.72 12.94
C LEU A 207 -2.09 0.81 12.41
N VAL A 208 -1.76 1.89 11.68
CA VAL A 208 -0.43 2.16 11.13
C VAL A 208 0.63 2.30 12.23
N ASN A 209 0.29 3.03 13.29
CA ASN A 209 1.20 3.27 14.40
C ASN A 209 1.20 2.16 15.44
N ARG A 210 0.46 1.06 15.21
CA ARG A 210 0.47 -0.15 16.06
C ARG A 210 0.24 0.18 17.54
N SER A 211 -0.64 1.15 17.82
CA SER A 211 -0.91 1.67 19.16
C SER A 211 -1.55 0.65 20.11
N ALA A 212 -2.12 -0.42 19.55
CA ALA A 212 -2.76 -1.52 20.25
C ALA A 212 -2.79 -2.76 19.33
N CYS A 213 -3.34 -3.87 19.82
CA CYS A 213 -3.71 -5.01 19.00
C CYS A 213 -4.50 -4.54 17.75
N LEU A 214 -4.01 -4.89 16.55
CA LEU A 214 -4.61 -4.46 15.29
C LEU A 214 -6.04 -4.99 15.14
N ARG A 215 -6.31 -6.23 15.56
CA ARG A 215 -7.68 -6.78 15.57
C ARG A 215 -8.60 -5.93 16.44
N ARG A 216 -8.16 -5.56 17.65
CA ARG A 216 -8.96 -4.72 18.55
C ARG A 216 -9.29 -3.38 17.91
N ILE A 217 -8.31 -2.71 17.30
CA ILE A 217 -8.54 -1.44 16.58
C ILE A 217 -9.62 -1.60 15.49
N LEU A 218 -9.56 -2.68 14.71
CA LEU A 218 -10.54 -2.96 13.65
C LEU A 218 -11.93 -3.29 14.21
N MET A 219 -12.01 -4.12 15.25
CA MET A 219 -13.29 -4.51 15.87
C MET A 219 -13.95 -3.35 16.60
N ASP A 220 -13.17 -2.49 17.27
CA ASP A 220 -13.67 -1.26 17.89
C ASP A 220 -14.22 -0.30 16.83
N TRP A 221 -13.51 -0.15 15.69
CA TRP A 221 -13.97 0.67 14.57
C TRP A 221 -15.24 0.12 13.91
N LEU A 222 -15.35 -1.20 13.76
CA LEU A 222 -16.55 -1.89 13.27
C LEU A 222 -17.69 -1.95 14.32
N GLN A 223 -17.40 -1.54 15.56
CA GLN A 223 -18.33 -1.61 16.69
C GLN A 223 -18.85 -3.04 16.95
N GLU A 224 -17.97 -4.05 16.86
CA GLU A 224 -18.31 -5.47 17.11
C GLU A 224 -18.96 -5.68 18.49
N SER A 225 -18.63 -4.82 19.46
CA SER A 225 -19.25 -4.81 20.79
C SER A 225 -20.76 -4.57 20.78
N LEU A 226 -21.31 -3.99 19.71
CA LEU A 226 -22.74 -3.78 19.50
C LEU A 226 -23.40 -4.90 18.67
N SER A 227 -22.61 -5.80 18.07
CA SER A 227 -23.12 -6.96 17.34
C SER A 227 -23.70 -8.01 18.31
N ASP A 228 -24.56 -8.90 17.80
CA ASP A 228 -25.07 -10.04 18.58
C ASP A 228 -23.91 -10.83 19.21
N PRO A 229 -23.87 -11.02 20.56
CA PRO A 229 -22.85 -11.82 21.21
C PRO A 229 -22.67 -13.22 20.60
N ALA A 230 -23.74 -13.84 20.08
CA ALA A 230 -23.67 -15.16 19.47
C ALA A 230 -22.97 -15.17 18.10
N SER A 231 -22.88 -14.03 17.40
CA SER A 231 -22.20 -13.92 16.11
C SER A 231 -20.72 -13.54 16.23
N ARG A 232 -20.24 -13.26 17.44
CA ARG A 232 -18.86 -12.82 17.66
C ARG A 232 -17.91 -14.00 17.60
N LEU A 233 -16.87 -13.87 16.78
CA LEU A 233 -15.81 -14.87 16.74
C LEU A 233 -14.95 -14.75 18.00
N PRO A 234 -14.43 -15.88 18.54
CA PRO A 234 -13.51 -15.84 19.66
C PRO A 234 -12.26 -15.01 19.30
N ALA A 235 -11.61 -14.46 20.32
CA ALA A 235 -10.32 -13.82 20.12
C ALA A 235 -9.33 -14.85 19.56
N PRO A 236 -8.53 -14.50 18.53
CA PRO A 236 -7.52 -15.40 18.01
C PRO A 236 -6.45 -15.63 19.09
N GLU A 237 -5.83 -16.79 19.04
CA GLU A 237 -4.65 -17.08 19.85
C GLU A 237 -3.52 -16.07 19.53
N PRO A 238 -2.67 -15.69 20.51
CA PRO A 238 -1.61 -14.70 20.31
C PRO A 238 -0.74 -14.98 19.09
N GLN A 239 -0.36 -16.24 18.86
CA GLN A 239 0.48 -16.68 17.74
C GLN A 239 -0.13 -16.42 16.36
N GLU A 240 -1.45 -16.33 16.26
CA GLU A 240 -2.23 -16.10 15.03
C GLU A 240 -2.74 -14.66 14.91
N CYS A 241 -2.48 -13.85 15.93
CA CYS A 241 -2.92 -12.46 15.97
C CYS A 241 -1.96 -11.56 15.16
N CYS A 242 -1.98 -10.26 15.45
CA CYS A 242 -1.16 -9.28 14.75
C CYS A 242 0.28 -9.20 15.29
N ASN A 243 1.16 -8.50 14.57
CA ASN A 243 2.56 -8.27 14.95
C ASN A 243 2.78 -7.42 16.22
N VAL A 244 1.71 -6.93 16.85
CA VAL A 244 1.76 -6.33 18.20
C VAL A 244 1.57 -7.39 19.28
N CYS A 245 0.68 -8.36 19.04
CA CYS A 245 0.40 -9.46 19.96
C CYS A 245 1.43 -10.59 19.83
N ASN A 246 1.95 -10.81 18.62
CA ASN A 246 3.01 -11.75 18.32
C ASN A 246 4.17 -11.03 17.61
N PRO A 247 5.20 -10.59 18.34
CA PRO A 247 6.37 -9.95 17.77
C PRO A 247 7.11 -10.80 16.71
N ASP A 248 6.99 -12.13 16.74
CA ASP A 248 7.65 -13.03 15.78
C ASP A 248 7.08 -12.88 14.35
N LEU A 249 5.88 -12.29 14.22
CA LEU A 249 5.32 -11.92 12.91
C LEU A 249 5.99 -10.68 12.31
N ALA A 250 6.75 -9.91 13.09
CA ALA A 250 7.50 -8.77 12.57
C ALA A 250 8.70 -9.27 11.76
N ARG A 251 8.54 -9.30 10.44
CA ARG A 251 9.63 -9.67 9.52
C ARG A 251 10.50 -8.47 9.22
N ALA A 252 11.74 -8.50 9.70
CA ALA A 252 12.80 -7.68 9.14
C ALA A 252 13.37 -8.43 7.94
N VAL A 253 13.01 -8.01 6.72
CA VAL A 253 13.68 -8.51 5.52
C VAL A 253 14.96 -7.68 5.38
N PRO A 254 16.16 -8.28 5.40
CA PRO A 254 17.35 -7.57 5.01
C PRO A 254 17.12 -7.13 3.56
N PHE A 255 16.96 -5.83 3.35
CA PHE A 255 16.81 -5.30 2.00
C PHE A 255 18.03 -5.77 1.22
N PRO A 256 17.87 -6.45 0.06
CA PRO A 256 18.99 -6.92 -0.72
C PRO A 256 19.66 -5.70 -1.34
N TRP A 257 20.50 -5.04 -0.53
CA TRP A 257 21.31 -3.90 -0.91
C TRP A 257 22.06 -4.20 -2.21
N ASP A 258 22.43 -5.44 -2.50
CA ASP A 258 23.20 -5.78 -3.70
C ASP A 258 22.42 -5.74 -5.02
N THR A 259 21.17 -5.28 -5.03
CA THR A 259 20.41 -5.14 -6.28
C THR A 259 20.48 -3.76 -6.92
N THR A 260 21.19 -2.77 -6.34
CA THR A 260 21.52 -1.54 -7.08
C THR A 260 22.44 -1.88 -8.23
N THR A 261 21.89 -1.92 -9.45
CA THR A 261 22.64 -1.83 -10.70
C THR A 261 23.69 -0.75 -10.54
N GLY A 262 24.97 -1.10 -10.66
CA GLY A 262 26.13 -0.33 -10.20
C GLY A 262 25.94 1.18 -10.23
N LEU A 263 25.71 1.77 -9.06
CA LEU A 263 25.66 3.22 -8.89
C LEU A 263 27.04 3.77 -9.25
N ARG A 264 27.15 4.44 -10.39
CA ARG A 264 28.39 5.08 -10.82
C ARG A 264 28.73 6.21 -9.86
N LYS A 265 30.02 6.38 -9.57
CA LYS A 265 30.54 7.57 -8.87
C LYS A 265 29.92 8.84 -9.50
N PRO A 266 29.44 9.81 -8.70
CA PRO A 266 28.90 11.05 -9.25
C PRO A 266 29.89 11.71 -10.21
N GLN A 267 29.39 12.28 -11.30
CA GLN A 267 30.25 12.89 -12.33
C GLN A 267 31.11 14.01 -11.73
N THR A 268 32.40 14.01 -12.09
CA THR A 268 33.36 15.04 -11.71
C THR A 268 32.90 16.41 -12.24
N GLY A 269 32.90 17.44 -11.38
CA GLY A 269 32.43 18.78 -11.74
C GLY A 269 30.98 19.09 -11.38
N THR A 270 30.20 18.11 -10.91
CA THR A 270 28.87 18.35 -10.33
C THR A 270 28.96 18.69 -8.83
N ALA A 271 27.95 19.38 -8.29
CA ALA A 271 27.87 19.65 -6.85
C ALA A 271 27.90 18.35 -6.02
N SER A 272 27.21 17.30 -6.48
CA SER A 272 27.21 15.97 -5.87
C SER A 272 28.60 15.31 -5.92
N GLY A 273 29.36 15.49 -7.00
CA GLY A 273 30.74 15.00 -7.10
C GLY A 273 31.71 15.75 -6.18
N ALA A 274 31.57 17.07 -6.05
CA ALA A 274 32.37 17.86 -5.12
C ALA A 274 32.07 17.50 -3.66
N PHE A 275 30.79 17.27 -3.32
CA PHE A 275 30.38 16.82 -1.99
C PHE A 275 30.90 15.40 -1.70
N TYR A 276 30.82 14.47 -2.68
CA TYR A 276 31.39 13.12 -2.56
C TYR A 276 32.87 13.16 -2.19
N ASN A 277 33.68 13.94 -2.92
CA ASN A 277 35.11 14.04 -2.67
C ASN A 277 35.43 14.62 -1.29
N ARG A 278 34.68 15.63 -0.82
CA ARG A 278 34.86 16.18 0.53
C ARG A 278 34.51 15.17 1.60
N LEU A 279 33.44 14.40 1.40
CA LEU A 279 33.03 13.37 2.33
C LEU A 279 34.08 12.25 2.41
N THR A 280 34.65 11.82 1.27
CA THR A 280 35.75 10.84 1.23
C THR A 280 36.96 11.36 1.99
N LEU A 281 37.37 12.60 1.74
CA LEU A 281 38.54 13.20 2.39
C LEU A 281 38.32 13.38 3.90
N TRP A 282 37.11 13.73 4.33
CA TRP A 282 36.74 13.76 5.75
C TRP A 282 36.78 12.36 6.36
N GLY A 283 36.17 11.38 5.70
CA GLY A 283 36.19 9.98 6.13
C GLY A 283 37.61 9.46 6.26
N ASP A 284 38.47 9.71 5.25
CA ASP A 284 39.88 9.34 5.26
C ASP A 284 40.60 9.93 6.46
N ASN A 285 40.39 11.21 6.78
CA ASN A 285 41.04 11.85 7.91
C ASN A 285 40.55 11.32 9.27
N VAL A 286 39.25 11.05 9.41
CA VAL A 286 38.66 10.53 10.65
C VAL A 286 39.03 9.05 10.86
N VAL A 287 38.97 8.24 9.80
CA VAL A 287 39.31 6.81 9.88
C VAL A 287 40.80 6.62 10.04
N ASN A 288 41.67 7.33 9.30
CA ASN A 288 43.12 7.17 9.45
C ASN A 288 43.66 7.74 10.78
N SER A 289 42.95 8.69 11.41
CA SER A 289 43.31 9.16 12.76
C SER A 289 42.91 8.16 13.86
N ALA A 290 41.84 7.38 13.66
CA ALA A 290 41.40 6.34 14.60
C ALA A 290 42.00 4.95 14.32
N HIS A 291 42.24 4.60 13.06
CA HIS A 291 42.68 3.29 12.57
C HIS A 291 43.59 3.46 11.34
N ARG A 292 44.91 3.38 11.53
CA ARG A 292 45.96 3.68 10.52
C ARG A 292 45.91 2.90 9.18
N MET A 293 45.01 1.93 8.98
CA MET A 293 45.05 1.02 7.83
C MET A 293 43.72 0.79 7.09
N MET A 294 42.64 1.53 7.40
CA MET A 294 41.39 1.39 6.64
C MET A 294 41.15 2.56 5.70
N LYS A 295 40.92 2.27 4.41
CA LYS A 295 40.30 3.22 3.48
C LYS A 295 38.78 3.17 3.68
N PRO A 296 38.12 4.28 4.04
CA PRO A 296 36.67 4.37 4.10
C PRO A 296 36.08 4.29 2.68
N GLU A 297 35.33 3.22 2.43
CA GLU A 297 34.49 3.13 1.23
C GLU A 297 33.15 3.83 1.48
N LEU A 298 32.97 5.01 0.89
CA LEU A 298 31.70 5.73 0.94
C LEU A 298 30.76 5.24 -0.17
N SER A 299 29.57 4.80 0.25
CA SER A 299 28.52 4.40 -0.66
C SER A 299 28.03 5.58 -1.50
N ALA A 300 27.98 5.40 -2.83
CA ALA A 300 27.39 6.35 -3.77
C ALA A 300 25.90 6.64 -3.50
N ARG A 301 25.23 5.82 -2.67
CA ARG A 301 23.84 6.00 -2.24
C ARG A 301 23.57 7.26 -1.44
N LEU A 302 24.58 7.79 -0.74
CA LEU A 302 24.46 9.04 0.00
C LEU A 302 24.16 10.25 -0.91
N PHE A 303 24.38 10.07 -2.22
CA PHE A 303 24.32 11.13 -3.24
C PHE A 303 23.29 10.84 -4.33
N ALA A 304 22.56 9.72 -4.21
CA ALA A 304 21.40 9.49 -5.06
C ALA A 304 20.35 10.55 -4.69
N PRO A 305 19.73 11.23 -5.67
CA PRO A 305 18.56 12.05 -5.37
C PRO A 305 17.54 11.14 -4.66
N LYS A 306 16.94 11.64 -3.56
CA LYS A 306 15.72 11.03 -3.04
C LYS A 306 14.75 11.02 -4.22
N GLU A 307 14.35 9.83 -4.67
CA GLU A 307 13.22 9.72 -5.60
C GLU A 307 12.02 10.38 -4.89
N GLU A 308 11.54 11.50 -5.46
CA GLU A 308 10.30 12.19 -5.04
C GLU A 308 9.08 11.32 -5.33
#